data_AF-A0A7J8K4Y6-F1
#
_entry.id   AF-A0A7J8K4Y6-F1
#
_cell.length_a   1.000
_cell.length_b   1.000
_cell.length_c   1.000
_cell.angle_alpha   90.00
_cell.angle_beta   90.00
_cell.angle_gamma   90.00
#
_symmetry.space_group_name_H-M   'P 1'
#
loop_
_entity.id
_entity.type
_entity.pdbx_description
1 polymer ?
#
loop_
_entity_poly.entity_id
_entity_poly.type
_entity_poly.pdbx_seq_one_letter_code
_entity_poly.pdbx_strand_id
1 'polypeptide(L)'
;MSRAGGRAGNENSLTQQLGVAGHTAAGYMSHFLQTSPLWKASEGYNSLFQTEASACTTDDIMLVGSMLDDKDNSVRIQALNTLKAFSGIRKFRLKIQEHSIKVLELISTIWDSELHIASLRLLNNLPLPDFAHPQLRRVMPALMEILQSNYILAQVQAIRLLSSLAQKNDLLYDILNCQVRKELKRS
;
A
#
# COMPACT_ATOMS: atom_id res chain seq x y z
N MET A 1 -49.01 7.52 43.55
CA MET A 1 -49.27 7.60 42.09
C MET A 1 -48.13 8.40 41.50
N SER A 2 -47.07 7.77 41.01
CA SER A 2 -46.87 7.32 39.60
C SER A 2 -46.43 8.48 38.70
N ARG A 3 -45.49 8.39 37.76
CA ARG A 3 -44.37 7.50 37.42
C ARG A 3 -43.63 8.20 36.26
N ALA A 4 -42.33 7.93 36.14
CA ALA A 4 -41.37 8.16 35.05
C ALA A 4 -41.82 8.44 33.59
N GLY A 5 -40.95 9.15 32.87
CA GLY A 5 -40.75 9.13 31.41
C GLY A 5 -40.23 10.50 30.92
N GLY A 6 -39.00 10.70 30.41
CA GLY A 6 -38.11 9.82 29.67
C GLY A 6 -38.09 10.24 28.20
N ARG A 7 -37.18 11.13 27.80
CA ARG A 7 -36.67 11.19 26.41
C ARG A 7 -35.34 11.93 26.35
N ALA A 8 -34.27 11.13 26.38
CA ALA A 8 -32.95 11.54 25.96
C ALA A 8 -33.01 11.97 24.48
N GLY A 9 -32.68 13.23 24.22
CA GLY A 9 -32.34 13.69 22.89
C GLY A 9 -31.02 13.04 22.47
N ASN A 10 -31.08 12.30 21.37
CA ASN A 10 -30.05 11.43 20.86
C ASN A 10 -28.88 12.26 20.29
N GLU A 11 -27.91 12.62 21.15
CA GLU A 11 -26.59 13.08 20.72
C GLU A 11 -25.81 11.88 20.16
N ASN A 12 -26.11 11.51 18.91
CA ASN A 12 -25.23 10.67 18.10
C ASN A 12 -24.00 11.51 17.72
N SER A 13 -23.12 11.72 18.69
CA SER A 13 -21.88 12.46 18.52
C SER A 13 -20.73 11.54 18.85
N LEU A 14 -20.33 10.74 17.85
CA LEU A 14 -19.03 10.04 17.80
C LEU A 14 -17.85 11.01 18.03
N THR A 15 -18.09 12.32 17.99
CA THR A 15 -17.13 13.37 18.33
C THR A 15 -16.90 13.56 19.84
N GLN A 16 -17.74 13.03 20.74
CA GLN A 16 -17.57 13.28 22.18
C GLN A 16 -16.69 12.24 22.91
N GLN A 17 -16.31 11.15 22.25
CA GLN A 17 -15.41 10.12 22.83
C GLN A 17 -13.93 10.24 22.41
N LEU A 18 -13.60 11.12 21.47
CA LEU A 18 -12.24 11.21 20.93
C LEU A 18 -11.60 12.54 21.34
N GLY A 19 -10.97 12.54 22.51
CA GLY A 19 -10.14 13.64 22.96
C GLY A 19 -9.02 13.91 21.95
N VAL A 20 -9.16 14.99 21.18
CA VAL A 20 -8.20 15.82 20.41
C VAL A 20 -7.08 15.16 19.56
N ALA A 21 -6.65 13.93 19.84
CA ALA A 21 -5.76 13.11 19.03
C ALA A 21 -6.49 12.32 17.92
N GLY A 22 -7.83 12.26 17.96
CA GLY A 22 -8.67 11.46 17.06
C GLY A 22 -9.05 12.10 15.72
N HIS A 23 -8.46 13.25 15.36
CA HIS A 23 -8.75 13.95 14.09
C HIS A 23 -7.54 14.13 13.18
N THR A 24 -6.44 13.44 13.45
CA THR A 24 -5.29 13.38 12.54
C THR A 24 -5.33 12.07 11.76
N ALA A 25 -4.82 12.05 10.53
CA ALA A 25 -4.67 10.82 9.74
C ALA A 25 -3.90 9.75 10.53
N ALA A 26 -2.90 10.17 11.32
CA ALA A 26 -2.16 9.34 12.26
C ALA A 26 -3.03 8.79 13.42
N GLY A 27 -3.99 9.58 13.92
CA GLY A 27 -4.95 9.14 14.94
C GLY A 27 -5.93 8.09 14.42
N TYR A 28 -6.47 8.27 13.21
CA TYR A 28 -7.31 7.27 12.56
C TYR A 28 -6.52 5.99 12.24
N MET A 29 -5.26 6.11 11.80
CA MET A 29 -4.38 4.97 11.56
C MET A 29 -4.01 4.24 12.85
N SER A 30 -3.67 4.95 13.93
CA SER A 30 -3.34 4.35 15.23
C SER A 30 -4.53 3.59 15.81
N HIS A 31 -5.73 4.17 15.73
CA HIS A 31 -6.97 3.48 16.12
C HIS A 31 -7.24 2.27 15.21
N PHE A 32 -7.09 2.40 13.89
CA PHE A 32 -7.25 1.30 12.93
C PHE A 32 -6.26 0.16 13.21
N LEU A 33 -4.99 0.43 13.52
CA LEU A 33 -3.98 -0.58 13.83
C LEU A 33 -4.20 -1.29 15.17
N GLN A 34 -4.64 -0.55 16.19
CA GLN A 34 -4.88 -1.13 17.53
C GLN A 34 -6.18 -1.92 17.61
N THR A 35 -7.22 -1.50 16.88
CA THR A 35 -8.55 -2.10 16.97
C THR A 35 -8.88 -3.03 15.82
N SER A 36 -8.18 -2.98 14.68
CA SER A 36 -8.53 -3.84 13.54
C SER A 36 -8.02 -5.26 13.69
N PRO A 37 -8.91 -6.26 13.67
CA PRO A 37 -8.55 -7.66 13.45
C PRO A 37 -7.79 -7.87 12.14
N LEU A 38 -7.95 -6.96 11.17
CA LEU A 38 -7.27 -6.92 9.86
C LEU A 38 -5.73 -6.84 9.95
N TRP A 39 -5.18 -6.18 10.97
CA TRP A 39 -3.73 -6.06 11.20
C TRP A 39 -3.13 -7.42 11.60
N LYS A 40 -3.77 -8.10 12.57
CA LYS A 40 -3.36 -9.42 13.05
C LYS A 40 -3.49 -10.51 11.98
N ALA A 41 -4.37 -10.32 11.01
CA ALA A 41 -4.54 -11.23 9.88
C ALA A 41 -3.54 -11.01 8.72
N SER A 42 -2.80 -9.89 8.69
CA SER A 42 -1.81 -9.64 7.63
C SER A 42 -0.63 -10.62 7.66
N GLU A 43 -0.43 -11.31 8.79
CA GLU A 43 0.53 -12.41 8.96
C GLU A 43 0.01 -13.77 8.45
N GLY A 44 -1.30 -13.92 8.19
CA GLY A 44 -1.93 -15.20 7.83
C GLY A 44 -2.90 -15.09 6.65
N TYR A 45 -2.56 -15.71 5.52
CA TYR A 45 -3.42 -15.76 4.34
C TYR A 45 -4.78 -16.45 4.62
N ASN A 46 -5.82 -15.90 3.97
CA ASN A 46 -7.11 -16.49 3.57
C ASN A 46 -8.35 -16.33 4.48
N SER A 47 -9.37 -15.70 3.86
CA SER A 47 -10.83 -15.84 4.08
C SER A 47 -11.64 -14.84 4.93
N LEU A 48 -11.09 -13.70 5.38
CA LEU A 48 -11.85 -12.74 6.20
C LEU A 48 -12.03 -11.38 5.51
N PHE A 49 -12.89 -11.28 4.48
CA PHE A 49 -12.98 -10.01 3.71
C PHE A 49 -14.33 -9.57 3.14
N GLN A 50 -15.45 -10.29 3.29
CA GLN A 50 -16.71 -9.79 2.69
C GLN A 50 -17.46 -8.79 3.58
N THR A 51 -17.56 -9.05 4.89
CA THR A 51 -18.40 -8.24 5.78
C THR A 51 -17.72 -6.92 6.18
N GLU A 52 -16.45 -6.93 6.57
CA GLU A 52 -15.75 -5.69 6.98
C GLU A 52 -15.38 -4.81 5.78
N ALA A 53 -15.02 -5.41 4.64
CA ALA A 53 -14.79 -4.64 3.42
C ALA A 53 -16.06 -4.07 2.79
N SER A 54 -17.25 -4.53 3.22
CA SER A 54 -18.52 -3.94 2.80
C SER A 54 -18.74 -2.54 3.39
N ALA A 55 -18.22 -2.28 4.60
CA ALA A 55 -18.31 -0.98 5.27
C ALA A 55 -17.32 0.06 4.70
N CYS A 56 -16.25 -0.40 4.05
CA CYS A 56 -15.26 0.47 3.42
C CYS A 56 -15.82 1.09 2.12
N THR A 57 -15.57 2.39 1.94
CA THR A 57 -15.96 3.21 0.80
C THR A 57 -14.76 3.52 -0.08
N THR A 58 -15.01 4.05 -1.28
CA THR A 58 -13.93 4.52 -2.17
C THR A 58 -13.18 5.71 -1.55
N ASP A 59 -13.84 6.53 -0.74
CA ASP A 59 -13.22 7.67 -0.07
C ASP A 59 -12.21 7.22 1.00
N ASP A 60 -12.50 6.12 1.70
CA ASP A 60 -11.55 5.51 2.63
C ASP A 60 -10.28 5.03 1.91
N ILE A 61 -10.43 4.44 0.72
CA ILE A 61 -9.28 4.03 -0.11
C ILE A 61 -8.47 5.25 -0.55
N MET A 62 -9.14 6.35 -0.90
CA MET A 62 -8.47 7.61 -1.26
C MET A 62 -7.73 8.23 -0.09
N LEU A 63 -8.31 8.18 1.11
CA LEU A 63 -7.66 8.63 2.33
C LEU A 63 -6.39 7.82 2.58
N VAL A 64 -6.45 6.48 2.50
CA VAL A 64 -5.26 5.62 2.62
C VAL A 64 -4.24 5.92 1.52
N GLY A 65 -4.70 6.16 0.29
CA GLY A 65 -3.84 6.55 -0.83
C GLY A 65 -3.08 7.85 -0.58
N SER A 66 -3.71 8.85 0.05
CA SER A 66 -3.06 10.12 0.40
C SER A 66 -1.94 9.97 1.44
N MET A 67 -1.98 8.91 2.25
CA MET A 67 -0.94 8.62 3.25
C MET A 67 0.38 8.16 2.61
N LEU A 68 0.41 7.86 1.31
CA LEU A 68 1.67 7.60 0.57
C LEU A 68 2.57 8.84 0.50
N ASP A 69 2.02 10.04 0.69
CA ASP A 69 2.74 11.31 0.75
C ASP A 69 3.11 11.74 2.20
N ASP A 70 2.79 10.93 3.21
CA ASP A 70 3.18 11.20 4.60
C ASP A 70 4.70 11.29 4.72
N LYS A 71 5.25 11.96 5.75
CA LYS A 71 6.70 12.07 5.95
C LYS A 71 7.31 10.82 6.57
N ASP A 72 6.53 10.11 7.38
CA ASP A 72 6.96 8.91 8.10
C ASP A 72 6.84 7.65 7.22
N ASN A 73 7.94 6.92 7.10
CA ASN A 73 7.99 5.65 6.39
C ASN A 73 7.03 4.61 7.00
N SER A 74 6.83 4.63 8.32
CA SER A 74 5.93 3.68 9.00
C SER A 74 4.49 3.83 8.48
N VAL A 75 4.04 5.08 8.31
CA VAL A 75 2.71 5.43 7.79
C VAL A 75 2.59 5.01 6.32
N ARG A 76 3.61 5.30 5.50
CA ARG A 76 3.66 4.87 4.09
C ARG A 76 3.57 3.34 3.96
N ILE A 77 4.34 2.61 4.77
CA ILE A 77 4.35 1.13 4.78
C ILE A 77 2.97 0.58 5.14
N GLN A 78 2.32 1.15 6.14
CA GLN A 78 0.98 0.75 6.56
C GLN A 78 -0.06 1.06 5.47
N ALA A 79 0.04 2.22 4.83
CA ALA A 79 -0.81 2.58 3.71
C ALA A 79 -0.66 1.57 2.54
N LEU A 80 0.57 1.24 2.15
CA LEU A 80 0.87 0.25 1.12
C LEU A 80 0.29 -1.14 1.44
N ASN A 81 0.47 -1.61 2.67
CA ASN A 81 -0.07 -2.90 3.11
C ASN A 81 -1.60 -2.91 3.13
N THR A 82 -2.21 -1.80 3.53
CA THR A 82 -3.68 -1.62 3.53
C THR A 82 -4.21 -1.64 2.10
N LEU A 83 -3.65 -0.83 1.20
CA LEU A 83 -4.00 -0.84 -0.23
C LEU A 83 -3.82 -2.24 -0.84
N LYS A 84 -2.77 -2.97 -0.45
CA LYS A 84 -2.56 -4.35 -0.91
C LYS A 84 -3.69 -5.27 -0.46
N ALA A 85 -4.18 -5.15 0.78
CA ALA A 85 -5.31 -5.95 1.26
C ALA A 85 -6.58 -5.67 0.44
N PHE A 86 -6.84 -4.41 0.10
CA PHE A 86 -8.01 -4.01 -0.68
C PHE A 86 -7.89 -4.25 -2.19
N SER A 87 -6.68 -4.42 -2.74
CA SER A 87 -6.43 -4.65 -4.18
C SER A 87 -7.16 -5.88 -4.76
N GLY A 88 -7.41 -6.88 -3.91
CA GLY A 88 -8.17 -8.08 -4.28
C GLY A 88 -9.66 -7.80 -4.56
N ILE A 89 -10.21 -6.73 -4.01
CA ILE A 89 -11.63 -6.39 -4.10
C ILE A 89 -11.91 -5.59 -5.38
N ARG A 90 -12.80 -6.12 -6.23
CA ARG A 90 -13.09 -5.56 -7.56
C ARG A 90 -13.51 -4.09 -7.53
N LYS A 91 -14.33 -3.66 -6.55
CA LYS A 91 -14.79 -2.26 -6.43
C LYS A 91 -13.67 -1.25 -6.18
N PHE A 92 -12.58 -1.65 -5.52
CA PHE A 92 -11.50 -0.74 -5.13
C PHE A 92 -10.29 -0.78 -6.06
N ARG A 93 -10.14 -1.88 -6.81
CA ARG A 93 -8.96 -2.12 -7.63
C ARG A 93 -8.62 -0.97 -8.58
N LEU A 94 -9.62 -0.41 -9.27
CA LEU A 94 -9.41 0.72 -10.19
C LEU A 94 -8.90 1.96 -9.44
N LYS A 95 -9.46 2.24 -8.26
CA LYS A 95 -9.02 3.38 -7.45
C LYS A 95 -7.61 3.21 -6.94
N ILE A 96 -7.25 2.00 -6.49
CA ILE A 96 -5.90 1.68 -6.01
C ILE A 96 -4.87 1.81 -7.15
N GLN A 97 -5.23 1.47 -8.40
CA GLN A 97 -4.34 1.63 -9.56
C GLN A 97 -3.94 3.08 -9.83
N GLU A 98 -4.77 4.06 -9.46
CA GLU A 98 -4.44 5.48 -9.63
C GLU A 98 -3.17 5.87 -8.84
N HIS A 99 -2.87 5.16 -7.76
CA HIS A 99 -1.68 5.38 -6.94
C HIS A 99 -0.42 4.67 -7.47
N SER A 100 -0.51 3.90 -8.56
CA SER A 100 0.63 3.12 -9.09
C SER A 100 1.85 3.98 -9.41
N ILE A 101 1.67 5.20 -9.93
CA ILE A 101 2.76 6.14 -10.20
C ILE A 101 3.49 6.52 -8.91
N LYS A 102 2.73 6.83 -7.86
CA LYS A 102 3.32 7.20 -6.57
C LYS A 102 4.07 6.03 -5.94
N VAL A 103 3.52 4.81 -6.02
CA VAL A 103 4.20 3.60 -5.52
C VAL A 103 5.51 3.35 -6.27
N LEU A 104 5.53 3.57 -7.59
CA LEU A 104 6.74 3.48 -8.40
C LEU A 104 7.76 4.57 -8.05
N GLU A 105 7.31 5.80 -7.81
CA GLU A 105 8.16 6.89 -7.32
C GLU A 105 8.83 6.53 -5.99
N LEU A 106 8.07 5.99 -5.03
CA LEU A 106 8.57 5.57 -3.71
C LEU A 106 9.72 4.55 -3.83
N ILE A 107 9.59 3.55 -4.73
CA ILE A 107 10.64 2.54 -5.01
C ILE A 107 11.94 3.19 -5.49
N SER A 108 11.85 4.27 -6.26
CA SER A 108 13.04 4.95 -6.80
C SER A 108 13.63 6.05 -5.92
N THR A 109 12.91 6.49 -4.89
CA THR A 109 13.27 7.69 -4.11
C THR A 109 13.60 7.41 -2.65
N ILE A 110 13.05 6.36 -2.04
CA ILE A 110 13.24 6.06 -0.62
C ILE A 110 13.86 4.69 -0.46
N TRP A 111 15.11 4.66 -0.01
CA TRP A 111 15.89 3.43 0.13
C TRP A 111 15.64 2.72 1.48
N ASP A 112 14.41 2.28 1.69
CA ASP A 112 13.97 1.54 2.88
C ASP A 112 13.48 0.14 2.48
N SER A 113 14.03 -0.89 3.10
CA SER A 113 13.77 -2.28 2.69
C SER A 113 12.33 -2.72 2.94
N GLU A 114 11.69 -2.28 4.02
CA GLU A 114 10.30 -2.63 4.32
C GLU A 114 9.34 -1.90 3.39
N LEU A 115 9.65 -0.64 3.09
CA LEU A 115 8.92 0.17 2.12
C LEU A 115 9.03 -0.41 0.71
N HIS A 116 10.21 -0.88 0.29
CA HIS A 116 10.38 -1.61 -0.96
C HIS A 116 9.52 -2.88 -0.99
N ILE A 117 9.54 -3.69 0.07
CA ILE A 117 8.75 -4.91 0.16
C ILE A 117 7.25 -4.60 0.06
N ALA A 118 6.75 -3.62 0.81
CA ALA A 118 5.34 -3.24 0.80
C ALA A 118 4.91 -2.67 -0.57
N SER A 119 5.74 -1.83 -1.18
CA SER A 119 5.50 -1.23 -2.50
C SER A 119 5.42 -2.30 -3.58
N LEU A 120 6.41 -3.20 -3.63
CA LEU A 120 6.47 -4.26 -4.62
C LEU A 120 5.36 -5.30 -4.42
N ARG A 121 4.96 -5.60 -3.17
CA ARG A 121 3.81 -6.47 -2.88
C ARG A 121 2.51 -5.91 -3.42
N LEU A 122 2.29 -4.60 -3.29
CA LEU A 122 1.11 -3.94 -3.86
C LEU A 122 1.14 -4.01 -5.39
N LEU A 123 2.25 -3.62 -6.03
CA LEU A 123 2.37 -3.62 -7.50
C LEU A 123 2.17 -5.02 -8.10
N ASN A 124 2.73 -6.06 -7.49
CA ASN A 124 2.54 -7.45 -7.92
C ASN A 124 1.08 -7.93 -7.84
N ASN A 125 0.23 -7.23 -7.11
CA ASN A 125 -1.18 -7.57 -6.91
C ASN A 125 -2.14 -6.71 -7.77
N LEU A 126 -1.60 -5.77 -8.55
CA LEU A 126 -2.38 -4.88 -9.40
C LEU A 126 -2.18 -5.24 -10.87
N PRO A 127 -3.24 -5.22 -11.69
CA PRO A 127 -3.07 -5.10 -13.13
C PRO A 127 -2.48 -3.71 -13.39
N LEU A 128 -1.19 -3.60 -13.70
CA LEU A 128 -0.59 -2.29 -13.96
C LEU A 128 -1.15 -1.69 -15.25
N PRO A 129 -1.68 -0.46 -15.22
CA PRO A 129 -2.26 0.21 -16.37
C PRO A 129 -1.16 0.74 -17.31
N ASP A 130 -1.48 0.87 -18.60
CA ASP A 130 -0.50 1.23 -19.64
C ASP A 130 0.13 2.61 -19.41
N PHE A 131 -0.59 3.54 -18.78
CA PHE A 131 -0.05 4.86 -18.42
C PHE A 131 1.12 4.78 -17.42
N ALA A 132 1.28 3.66 -16.70
CA ALA A 132 2.41 3.47 -15.79
C ALA A 132 3.68 3.01 -16.51
N HIS A 133 3.62 2.61 -17.79
CA HIS A 133 4.77 2.12 -18.55
C HIS A 133 5.96 3.10 -18.60
N PRO A 134 5.77 4.42 -18.86
CA PRO A 134 6.89 5.37 -18.83
C PRO A 134 7.58 5.43 -17.46
N GLN A 135 6.81 5.37 -16.37
CA GLN A 135 7.37 5.40 -15.02
C GLN A 135 8.06 4.07 -14.68
N LEU A 136 7.52 2.93 -15.12
CA LEU A 136 8.17 1.62 -14.97
C LEU A 136 9.56 1.59 -15.62
N ARG A 137 9.71 2.18 -16.82
CA ARG A 137 11.03 2.31 -17.47
C ARG A 137 12.01 3.14 -16.64
N ARG A 138 11.53 4.22 -16.02
CA ARG A 138 12.36 5.08 -15.15
C ARG A 138 12.79 4.39 -13.85
N VAL A 139 11.96 3.51 -13.32
CA VAL A 139 12.22 2.78 -12.06
C VAL A 139 13.04 1.51 -12.29
N MET A 140 13.23 1.08 -13.55
CA MET A 140 14.01 -0.11 -13.90
C MET A 140 15.40 -0.19 -13.23
N PRO A 141 16.21 0.89 -13.20
CA PRO A 141 17.50 0.85 -12.51
C PRO A 141 17.37 0.61 -11.00
N ALA A 142 16.38 1.24 -10.35
CA ALA A 142 16.11 1.03 -8.93
C ALA A 142 15.69 -0.43 -8.64
N LEU A 143 14.90 -1.04 -9.52
CA LEU A 143 14.55 -2.47 -9.40
C LEU A 143 15.80 -3.35 -9.52
N MET A 144 16.70 -3.06 -10.46
CA MET A 144 17.97 -3.79 -10.59
C MET A 144 18.85 -3.64 -9.34
N GLU A 145 18.90 -2.44 -8.75
CA GLU A 145 19.63 -2.22 -7.50
C GLU A 145 19.01 -2.97 -6.31
N ILE A 146 17.67 -3.06 -6.24
CA ILE A 146 16.98 -3.90 -5.25
C ILE A 146 17.34 -5.38 -5.45
N LEU A 147 17.43 -5.86 -6.69
CA LEU A 147 17.90 -7.22 -6.98
C LEU A 147 19.33 -7.47 -6.50
N GLN A 148 20.20 -6.48 -6.56
CA GLN A 148 21.59 -6.57 -6.09
C GLN A 148 21.74 -6.31 -4.57
N SER A 149 20.67 -5.96 -3.86
CA SER A 149 20.72 -5.71 -2.42
C SER A 149 20.78 -7.00 -1.60
N ASN A 150 21.13 -6.92 -0.31
CA ASN A 150 21.16 -8.07 0.58
C ASN A 150 19.76 -8.44 1.17
N TYR A 151 18.68 -7.84 0.67
CA TYR A 151 17.33 -8.02 1.21
C TYR A 151 16.52 -9.02 0.38
N ILE A 152 16.63 -10.30 0.72
CA ILE A 152 16.04 -11.44 -0.01
C ILE A 152 14.55 -11.24 -0.30
N LEU A 153 13.78 -10.77 0.68
CA LEU A 153 12.35 -10.55 0.49
C LEU A 153 12.06 -9.48 -0.57
N ALA A 154 12.82 -8.38 -0.60
CA ALA A 154 12.68 -7.34 -1.61
C ALA A 154 13.11 -7.85 -2.99
N GLN A 155 14.20 -8.62 -3.07
CA GLN A 155 14.66 -9.26 -4.31
C GLN A 155 13.56 -10.13 -4.92
N VAL A 156 12.95 -11.03 -4.13
CA VAL A 156 11.89 -11.92 -4.61
C VAL A 156 10.70 -11.12 -5.15
N GLN A 157 10.28 -10.04 -4.48
CA GLN A 157 9.17 -9.23 -4.99
C GLN A 157 9.55 -8.48 -6.27
N ALA A 158 10.78 -8.00 -6.40
CA ALA A 158 11.27 -7.33 -7.59
C ALA A 158 11.35 -8.29 -8.79
N ILE A 159 11.88 -9.51 -8.61
CA ILE A 159 11.92 -10.54 -9.66
C ILE A 159 10.52 -10.86 -10.18
N ARG A 160 9.54 -11.02 -9.27
CA ARG A 160 8.15 -11.30 -9.64
C ARG A 160 7.56 -10.19 -10.50
N LEU A 161 7.81 -8.94 -10.13
CA LEU A 161 7.34 -7.79 -10.89
C LEU A 161 7.99 -7.77 -12.27
N LEU A 162 9.32 -7.85 -12.33
CA LEU A 162 10.07 -7.85 -13.60
C LEU A 162 9.66 -9.00 -14.52
N SER A 163 9.41 -10.18 -13.97
CA SER A 163 8.89 -11.33 -14.73
C SER A 163 7.52 -11.05 -15.33
N SER A 164 6.62 -10.41 -14.57
CA SER A 164 5.30 -9.99 -15.09
C SER A 164 5.41 -8.92 -16.17
N LEU A 165 6.39 -8.01 -16.08
CA LEU A 165 6.61 -6.96 -17.09
C LEU A 165 7.23 -7.53 -18.37
N ALA A 166 8.16 -8.48 -18.23
CA ALA A 166 8.82 -9.15 -19.36
C ALA A 166 7.83 -9.90 -20.27
N GLN A 167 6.74 -10.43 -19.70
CA GLN A 167 5.68 -11.09 -20.47
C GLN A 167 4.88 -10.14 -21.39
N LYS A 168 4.93 -8.82 -21.15
CA LYS A 168 4.16 -7.83 -21.91
C LYS A 168 4.87 -7.30 -23.17
N ASN A 169 6.02 -7.87 -23.56
CA ASN A 169 6.89 -7.50 -24.71
C ASN A 169 7.41 -6.05 -24.75
N ASP A 170 6.59 -5.04 -24.47
CA ASP A 170 6.91 -3.61 -24.58
C ASP A 170 8.01 -3.13 -23.63
N LEU A 171 8.26 -3.89 -22.56
CA LEU A 171 9.26 -3.58 -21.52
C LEU A 171 10.42 -4.58 -21.52
N LEU A 172 10.35 -5.65 -22.32
CA LEU A 172 11.37 -6.69 -22.33
C LEU A 172 12.74 -6.14 -22.74
N TYR A 173 12.79 -5.32 -23.79
CA TYR A 173 14.02 -4.68 -24.25
C TYR A 173 14.59 -3.72 -23.19
N ASP A 174 13.75 -2.95 -22.50
CA ASP A 174 14.21 -2.05 -21.44
C ASP A 174 14.79 -2.83 -20.26
N ILE A 175 14.17 -3.96 -19.89
CA ILE A 175 14.65 -4.85 -18.82
C ILE A 175 16.02 -5.43 -19.20
N LEU A 176 16.15 -5.99 -20.40
CA LEU A 176 17.38 -6.65 -20.86
C LEU A 176 18.55 -5.68 -21.05
N ASN A 177 18.26 -4.43 -21.45
CA ASN A 177 19.28 -3.41 -21.67
C ASN A 177 19.55 -2.53 -20.44
N CYS A 178 18.82 -2.74 -19.34
CA CYS A 178 19.05 -1.99 -18.11
C CYS A 178 20.45 -2.32 -17.58
N GLN A 179 21.31 -1.31 -17.50
CA GLN A 179 22.67 -1.49 -17.01
C GLN A 179 22.62 -1.76 -15.50
N VAL A 180 22.93 -3.00 -15.14
CA VAL A 180 23.17 -3.39 -13.76
C VAL A 180 24.56 -2.89 -13.35
N ARG A 181 24.73 -2.37 -12.13
CA ARG A 181 26.06 -1.96 -11.66
C ARG A 181 26.98 -3.19 -11.74
N LYS A 182 28.03 -3.12 -12.54
CA LYS A 182 29.11 -4.10 -12.51
C LYS A 182 29.72 -4.00 -11.12
N GLU A 183 29.64 -5.06 -10.32
CA GLU A 183 30.30 -5.11 -9.03
C GLU A 183 31.78 -4.73 -9.19
N LEU A 184 32.17 -3.59 -8.61
CA LEU A 184 33.53 -3.18 -8.31
C LEU A 184 33.41 -2.43 -6.97
N LYS A 185 33.95 -2.85 -5.83
CA LYS A 185 34.99 -3.84 -5.50
C LYS A 185 34.64 -4.46 -4.15
N ARG A 186 34.99 -5.73 -3.95
CA ARG A 186 35.45 -6.19 -2.64
C ARG A 186 36.70 -5.37 -2.27
N SER A 187 36.64 -4.57 -1.22
CA SER A 187 37.81 -4.14 -0.46
C SER A 187 37.48 -4.22 1.02
#